data_AF-A0A962BF70-F1
#
_entry.id   AF-A0A962BF70-F1
#
_cell.length_a   1.000
_cell.length_b   1.000
_cell.length_c   1.000
_cell.angle_alpha   90.00
_cell.angle_beta   90.00
_cell.angle_gamma   90.00
#
_symmetry.space_group_name_H-M   'P 1'
#
loop_
_entity.id
_entity.type
_entity.pdbx_description
1 polymer ?
#
loop_
_entity_poly.entity_id
_entity_poly.type
_entity_poly.pdbx_seq_one_letter_code
_entity_poly.pdbx_strand_id
1 'polypeptide(L)'
;MKVTAITLRAGNVIEYNGKLCVVLKNDIIQPGKGASVAQVEMRDLRTGNKDNVRFRTQETVERARLEQEDYQYLYEDEDGCHFMNTESYEQIAVKKDVIGEPAVFLQEGMICVIETFEAEPLSVTLPDSVTLEITEAEPVIKGQTATTSYKPAILENGAKVMVPPHIETGTRVVVKTADGTYVERAKG
;
A
#
# COMPACT_ATOMS: atom_id res chain seq x y z
N MET A 1 21.42 10.30 -4.12
CA MET A 1 22.22 9.53 -5.11
C MET A 1 21.67 9.83 -6.50
N LYS A 2 22.53 10.14 -7.49
CA LYS A 2 22.06 10.37 -8.87
C LYS A 2 21.67 9.06 -9.57
N VAL A 3 20.51 9.05 -10.21
CA VAL A 3 20.01 7.95 -11.04
C VAL A 3 19.51 8.49 -12.38
N THR A 4 19.50 7.68 -13.44
CA THR A 4 18.96 8.11 -14.74
C THR A 4 17.43 7.95 -14.76
N ALA A 5 16.74 8.88 -15.43
CA ALA A 5 15.28 8.91 -15.48
C ALA A 5 14.65 7.61 -16.03
N ILE A 6 15.33 6.94 -16.97
CA ILE A 6 14.89 5.63 -17.49
C ILE A 6 14.87 4.51 -16.44
N THR A 7 15.64 4.65 -15.34
CA THR A 7 15.71 3.63 -14.28
C THR A 7 14.73 3.84 -13.14
N LEU A 8 14.01 4.97 -13.12
CA LEU A 8 13.03 5.27 -12.09
C LEU A 8 11.90 4.24 -12.08
N ARG A 9 11.52 3.81 -10.88
CA ARG A 9 10.40 2.90 -10.64
C ARG A 9 9.38 3.54 -9.72
N ALA A 10 8.13 3.04 -9.78
CA ALA A 10 7.11 3.39 -8.80
C ALA A 10 7.66 3.16 -7.38
N GLY A 11 7.35 4.08 -6.45
CA GLY A 11 7.87 4.10 -5.08
C GLY A 11 9.24 4.76 -4.93
N ASN A 12 9.99 5.04 -5.99
CA ASN A 12 11.23 5.82 -5.85
C ASN A 12 10.90 7.25 -5.44
N VAL A 13 11.60 7.77 -4.43
CA VAL A 13 11.50 9.18 -4.03
C VAL A 13 12.66 9.94 -4.65
N ILE A 14 12.34 11.02 -5.36
CA ILE A 14 13.31 11.89 -6.03
C ILE A 14 13.14 13.33 -5.56
N GLU A 15 14.23 14.08 -5.59
CA GLU A 15 14.19 15.53 -5.47
C GLU A 15 13.95 16.15 -6.86
N TYR A 16 12.86 16.88 -7.00
CA TYR A 16 12.49 17.58 -8.22
C TYR A 16 12.01 18.99 -7.88
N ASN A 17 12.64 20.01 -8.46
CA ASN A 17 12.35 21.44 -8.20
C ASN A 17 12.33 21.79 -6.70
N GLY A 18 13.27 21.22 -5.91
CA GLY A 18 13.37 21.44 -4.46
C GLY A 18 12.27 20.77 -3.63
N LYS A 19 11.53 19.83 -4.23
CA LYS A 19 10.48 19.04 -3.58
C LYS A 19 10.83 17.56 -3.60
N LEU A 20 10.42 16.84 -2.56
CA LEU A 20 10.47 15.39 -2.56
C LEU A 20 9.20 14.85 -3.19
N CYS A 21 9.37 14.07 -4.24
CA CYS A 21 8.26 13.49 -4.99
C CYS A 21 8.41 11.98 -5.03
N VAL A 22 7.34 11.25 -4.70
CA VAL A 22 7.27 9.81 -4.94
C VAL A 22 6.85 9.57 -6.39
N VAL A 23 7.62 8.75 -7.11
CA VAL A 23 7.29 8.30 -8.46
C VAL A 23 6.09 7.35 -8.35
N LEU A 24 5.00 7.69 -9.02
CA LEU A 24 3.81 6.83 -9.14
C LEU A 24 3.93 5.90 -10.36
N LYS A 25 4.47 6.44 -11.46
CA LYS A 25 4.59 5.72 -12.73
C LYS A 25 5.72 6.27 -13.58
N ASN A 26 6.37 5.42 -14.38
CA ASN A 26 7.37 5.81 -15.36
C ASN A 26 7.15 5.06 -16.67
N ASP A 27 6.74 5.76 -17.73
CA ASP A 27 6.52 5.19 -19.06
C ASP A 27 7.61 5.68 -20.04
N ILE A 28 8.23 4.76 -20.77
CA ILE A 28 9.21 5.14 -21.81
C ILE A 28 8.50 5.32 -23.14
N ILE A 29 8.49 6.56 -23.64
CA ILE A 29 7.87 6.93 -24.91
C ILE A 29 8.94 6.97 -25.99
N GLN A 30 8.81 6.11 -26.99
CA GLN A 30 9.65 6.07 -28.17
C GLN A 30 8.87 6.61 -29.38
N PRO A 31 9.15 7.83 -29.85
CA PRO A 31 8.48 8.35 -31.04
C PRO A 31 9.06 7.70 -32.30
N GLY A 32 8.25 7.54 -33.35
CA GLY A 32 8.71 6.99 -34.64
C GLY A 32 9.82 7.79 -35.32
N LYS A 33 9.99 9.07 -34.94
CA LYS A 33 11.16 9.91 -35.21
C LYS A 33 11.46 10.78 -33.99
N GLY A 34 12.72 10.85 -33.55
CA GLY A 34 13.17 11.68 -32.43
C GLY A 34 13.75 10.89 -31.26
N ALA A 35 14.16 11.58 -30.21
CA ALA A 35 14.72 10.96 -29.01
C ALA A 35 13.61 10.45 -28.08
N SER A 36 13.84 9.27 -27.48
CA SER A 36 12.95 8.71 -26.47
C SER A 36 12.94 9.55 -25.21
N VAL A 37 11.79 9.60 -24.53
CA VAL A 37 11.60 10.33 -23.27
C VAL A 37 11.02 9.40 -22.21
N ALA A 38 11.35 9.66 -20.95
CA ALA A 38 10.70 9.05 -19.80
C ALA A 38 9.59 9.98 -19.34
N GLN A 39 8.33 9.53 -19.40
CA GLN A 39 7.17 10.24 -18.86
C GLN A 39 6.90 9.73 -17.45
N VAL A 40 7.23 10.57 -16.47
CA VAL A 40 7.18 10.23 -15.05
C VAL A 40 6.00 10.94 -14.41
N GLU A 41 5.05 10.18 -13.89
CA GLU A 41 4.01 10.69 -12.98
C GLU A 41 4.54 10.58 -11.56
N MET A 42 4.50 11.68 -10.82
CA MET A 42 4.99 11.75 -9.45
C MET A 42 4.04 12.55 -8.57
N ARG A 43 4.07 12.29 -7.26
CA ARG A 43 3.28 12.99 -6.26
C ARG A 43 4.22 13.67 -5.28
N ASP A 44 4.06 14.98 -5.10
CA ASP A 44 4.70 15.75 -4.04
C ASP A 44 4.30 15.16 -2.68
N LEU A 45 5.29 14.76 -1.89
CA LEU A 45 5.05 14.08 -0.61
C LEU A 45 4.45 15.02 0.45
N ARG A 46 4.68 16.33 0.35
CA ARG A 46 4.15 17.31 1.32
C ARG A 46 2.78 17.82 0.95
N THR A 47 2.56 18.10 -0.34
CA THR A 47 1.31 18.73 -0.80
C THR A 47 0.30 17.74 -1.39
N GLY A 48 0.72 16.51 -1.69
CA GLY A 48 -0.09 15.51 -2.37
C GLY A 48 -0.37 15.82 -3.85
N ASN A 49 0.11 16.96 -4.36
CA ASN A 49 -0.08 17.37 -5.75
C ASN A 49 0.64 16.40 -6.69
N LYS A 50 -0.01 16.08 -7.80
CA LYS A 50 0.56 15.23 -8.84
C LYS A 50 1.11 16.06 -9.97
N ASP A 51 2.33 15.74 -10.38
CA ASP A 51 3.00 16.30 -11.55
C ASP A 51 3.28 15.18 -12.57
N ASN A 52 3.22 15.54 -13.85
CA ASN A 52 3.60 14.66 -14.94
C ASN A 52 4.70 15.31 -15.76
N VAL A 53 5.92 14.78 -15.67
CA VAL A 53 7.13 15.40 -16.20
C VAL A 53 7.81 14.49 -17.21
N ARG A 54 8.29 15.10 -18.29
CA ARG A 54 9.07 14.42 -19.33
C ARG A 54 10.55 14.69 -19.11
N PHE A 55 11.29 13.64 -18.81
CA PHE A 55 12.74 13.66 -18.74
C PHE A 55 13.34 13.09 -20.02
N ARG A 56 14.54 13.54 -20.40
CA ARG A 56 15.33 12.75 -21.36
C ARG A 56 15.71 11.44 -20.69
N THR A 57 15.75 10.33 -21.44
CA THR A 57 16.02 9.00 -20.84
C THR A 57 17.33 8.92 -20.06
N GLN A 58 18.36 9.65 -20.52
CA GLN A 58 19.69 9.73 -19.89
C GLN A 58 19.83 10.92 -18.92
N GLU A 59 18.77 11.69 -18.69
CA GLU A 59 18.78 12.75 -17.70
C GLU A 59 18.95 12.16 -16.32
N THR A 60 19.80 12.79 -15.50
CA THR A 60 20.03 12.33 -14.13
C THR A 60 19.19 13.14 -13.16
N VAL A 61 18.56 12.45 -12.22
CA VAL A 61 17.78 13.05 -11.12
C VAL A 61 18.38 12.61 -9.80
N GLU A 62 18.20 13.42 -8.77
CA GLU A 62 18.65 13.10 -7.42
C GLU A 62 17.60 12.20 -6.76
N ARG A 63 17.96 10.95 -6.46
CA ARG A 63 17.13 10.02 -5.71
C ARG A 63 17.42 10.17 -4.22
N ALA A 64 16.37 10.41 -3.46
CA ALA A 64 16.40 10.38 -2.00
C ALA A 64 16.66 8.95 -1.52
N ARG A 65 17.52 8.79 -0.51
CA ARG A 65 17.66 7.52 0.19
C ARG A 65 16.58 7.50 1.26
N LEU A 66 15.69 6.52 1.18
CA LEU A 66 14.72 6.26 2.23
C LEU A 66 15.34 5.31 3.24
N GLU A 67 15.01 5.52 4.50
CA GLU A 67 15.23 4.55 5.56
C GLU A 67 14.01 3.62 5.56
N GLN A 68 14.26 2.31 5.61
CA GLN A 68 13.21 1.30 5.67
C GLN A 68 13.50 0.46 6.91
N GLU A 69 12.57 0.46 7.84
CA GLU A 69 12.73 -0.29 9.08
C GLU A 69 11.43 -0.99 9.45
N ASP A 70 11.55 -2.04 10.25
CA ASP A 70 10.43 -2.81 10.74
C ASP A 70 9.85 -2.16 12.00
N TYR A 71 8.55 -1.89 11.96
CA TYR A 71 7.79 -1.36 13.08
C TYR A 71 6.62 -2.27 13.43
N GLN A 72 6.33 -2.38 14.73
CA GLN A 72 5.14 -3.05 15.25
C GLN A 72 4.00 -2.03 15.40
N TYR A 73 2.86 -2.28 14.77
CA TYR A 73 1.64 -1.50 14.99
C TYR A 73 1.12 -1.69 16.41
N LEU A 74 0.75 -0.59 17.06
CA LEU A 74 0.26 -0.56 18.43
C LEU A 74 -1.25 -0.31 18.48
N TYR A 75 -1.66 0.90 18.13
CA TYR A 75 -3.04 1.37 18.23
C TYR A 75 -3.29 2.56 17.30
N GLU A 76 -4.54 2.99 17.22
CA GLU A 76 -4.95 4.21 16.53
C GLU A 76 -5.62 5.16 17.53
N ASP A 77 -5.34 6.45 17.39
CA ASP A 77 -6.06 7.54 18.07
C ASP A 77 -6.34 8.72 17.11
N GLU A 78 -6.64 9.89 17.67
CA GLU A 78 -6.94 11.11 16.90
C GLU A 78 -5.75 11.62 16.06
N ASP A 79 -4.51 11.28 16.43
CA ASP A 79 -3.28 11.72 15.76
C ASP A 79 -2.85 10.75 14.65
N GLY A 80 -3.37 9.51 14.65
CA GLY A 80 -3.19 8.53 13.58
C GLY A 80 -2.88 7.13 14.11
N CYS A 81 -2.20 6.35 13.28
CA CYS A 81 -1.77 4.99 13.59
C CYS A 81 -0.38 5.03 14.25
N HIS A 82 -0.26 4.47 15.45
CA HIS A 82 0.97 4.45 16.23
C HIS A 82 1.73 3.14 16.01
N PHE A 83 3.04 3.28 15.80
CA PHE A 83 3.95 2.18 15.52
C PHE A 83 5.19 2.29 16.41
N MET A 84 5.80 1.16 16.74
CA MET A 84 7.04 1.10 17.52
C MET A 84 8.14 0.41 16.72
N ASN A 85 9.28 1.08 16.57
CA ASN A 85 10.45 0.49 15.92
C ASN A 85 10.87 -0.78 16.68
N THR A 86 11.09 -1.87 15.95
CA THR A 86 11.38 -3.18 16.54
C THR A 86 12.79 -3.32 17.12
N GLU A 87 13.71 -2.41 16.76
CA GLU A 87 15.08 -2.37 17.27
C GLU A 87 15.28 -1.28 18.32
N SER A 88 14.87 -0.04 18.03
CA SER A 88 15.10 1.12 18.91
C SER A 88 14.00 1.32 19.96
N TYR A 89 12.84 0.69 19.80
CA TYR A 89 11.63 0.89 20.61
C TYR A 89 11.08 2.32 20.58
N GLU A 90 11.55 3.17 19.66
CA GLU A 90 10.99 4.50 19.45
C GLU A 90 9.63 4.40 18.76
N GLN A 91 8.70 5.27 19.17
CA GLN A 91 7.36 5.31 18.60
C GLN A 91 7.23 6.43 17.57
N ILE A 92 6.45 6.15 16.52
CA ILE A 92 6.08 7.10 15.49
C ILE A 92 4.58 7.03 15.21
N ALA A 93 3.97 8.20 15.03
CA ALA A 93 2.59 8.33 14.57
C ALA A 93 2.58 8.53 13.05
N VAL A 94 1.79 7.72 12.34
CA VAL A 94 1.61 7.80 10.90
C VAL A 94 0.15 8.06 10.59
N LYS A 95 -0.12 9.10 9.81
CA LYS A 95 -1.49 9.45 9.40
C LYS A 95 -2.04 8.40 8.43
N LYS A 96 -3.36 8.16 8.49
CA LYS A 96 -4.05 7.18 7.64
C LYS A 96 -3.91 7.43 6.15
N ASP A 97 -3.80 8.69 5.72
CA ASP A 97 -3.61 9.07 4.31
C ASP A 97 -2.24 8.64 3.76
N VAL A 98 -1.22 8.54 4.61
CA VAL A 98 0.11 8.00 4.28
C VAL A 98 0.05 6.48 4.06
N ILE A 99 -0.74 5.78 4.87
CA ILE A 99 -0.93 4.31 4.79
C ILE A 99 -1.85 3.94 3.62
N GLY A 100 -2.90 4.73 3.39
CA GLY A 100 -3.88 4.52 2.34
C GLY A 100 -4.96 3.50 2.71
N GLU A 101 -5.63 2.96 1.69
CA GLU A 101 -6.70 1.95 1.84
C GLU A 101 -6.32 0.74 2.71
N PRO A 102 -5.07 0.23 2.67
CA PRO A 102 -4.67 -0.90 3.51
C PRO A 102 -4.75 -0.65 5.02
N ALA A 103 -4.87 0.60 5.48
CA ALA A 103 -4.95 0.95 6.90
C ALA A 103 -6.08 0.20 7.64
N VAL A 104 -7.18 -0.13 6.95
CA VAL A 104 -8.29 -0.90 7.53
C VAL A 104 -7.88 -2.30 8.00
N PHE A 105 -6.79 -2.84 7.46
CA PHE A 105 -6.30 -4.19 7.76
C PHE A 105 -5.26 -4.24 8.89
N LEU A 106 -4.89 -3.11 9.50
CA LEU A 106 -3.95 -3.09 10.62
C LEU A 106 -4.51 -3.84 11.84
N GLN A 107 -3.66 -4.64 12.48
CA GLN A 107 -3.98 -5.40 13.69
C GLN A 107 -2.88 -5.15 14.71
N GLU A 108 -3.23 -4.95 15.98
CA GLU A 108 -2.26 -4.77 17.06
C GLU A 108 -1.20 -5.88 17.04
N GLY A 109 0.07 -5.48 17.13
CA GLY A 109 1.21 -6.41 17.03
C GLY A 109 1.68 -6.71 15.60
N MET A 110 1.01 -6.20 14.56
CA MET A 110 1.41 -6.41 13.18
C MET A 110 2.74 -5.73 12.86
N ILE A 111 3.69 -6.48 12.31
CA ILE A 111 4.95 -5.94 11.80
C ILE A 111 4.71 -5.37 10.40
N CYS A 112 5.03 -4.09 10.23
CA CYS A 112 4.94 -3.34 8.98
C CYS A 112 6.31 -2.73 8.67
N VAL A 113 6.60 -2.54 7.38
CA VAL A 113 7.78 -1.78 6.96
C VAL A 113 7.36 -0.33 6.79
N ILE A 114 8.03 0.59 7.48
CA ILE A 114 7.81 2.03 7.31
C ILE A 114 8.98 2.60 6.52
N GLU A 115 8.68 3.32 5.44
CA GLU A 115 9.68 4.12 4.74
C GLU A 115 9.68 5.55 5.29
N THR A 116 10.82 6.01 5.78
CA THR A 116 10.99 7.37 6.29
C THR A 116 12.03 8.15 5.48
N PHE A 117 11.88 9.47 5.48
CA PHE A 117 12.88 10.41 4.99
C PHE A 117 13.05 11.53 6.01
N GLU A 118 14.25 11.71 6.58
CA GLU A 118 14.50 12.69 7.64
C GLU A 118 13.50 12.56 8.82
N ALA A 119 13.19 11.32 9.21
CA ALA A 119 12.18 10.95 10.20
C ALA A 119 10.71 11.24 9.84
N GLU A 120 10.43 11.78 8.64
CA GLU A 120 9.06 11.93 8.12
C GLU A 120 8.59 10.60 7.49
N PRO A 121 7.47 10.00 7.95
CA PRO A 121 6.95 8.76 7.38
C PRO A 121 6.28 9.03 6.02
N LEU A 122 6.69 8.27 5.01
CA LEU A 122 6.25 8.46 3.62
C LEU A 122 5.32 7.37 3.11
N SER A 123 5.52 6.15 3.59
CA SER A 123 4.70 5.00 3.22
C SER A 123 4.76 3.94 4.33
N VAL A 124 3.72 3.11 4.39
CA VAL A 124 3.68 1.93 5.26
C VAL A 124 3.29 0.74 4.41
N THR A 125 4.10 -0.30 4.46
CA THR A 125 3.84 -1.58 3.79
C THR A 125 3.43 -2.61 4.83
N LEU A 126 2.18 -3.06 4.75
CA LEU A 126 1.65 -4.16 5.56
C LEU A 126 2.13 -5.51 4.98
N PRO A 127 2.05 -6.61 5.76
CA PRO A 127 2.16 -7.96 5.21
C PRO A 127 1.22 -8.18 4.02
N ASP A 128 1.60 -9.01 3.06
CA ASP A 128 0.83 -9.27 1.82
C ASP A 128 -0.61 -9.76 2.08
N SER A 129 -0.82 -10.40 3.22
CA SER A 129 -2.12 -10.91 3.62
C SER A 129 -2.32 -10.87 5.13
N VAL A 130 -3.57 -10.77 5.55
CA VAL A 130 -3.99 -10.80 6.96
C VAL A 130 -5.07 -11.86 7.17
N THR A 131 -5.16 -12.39 8.39
CA THR A 131 -6.20 -13.34 8.77
C THR A 131 -7.26 -12.64 9.62
N LEU A 132 -8.49 -12.59 9.11
CA LEU A 132 -9.61 -11.92 9.74
C LEU A 132 -10.81 -12.86 9.87
N GLU A 133 -11.59 -12.69 10.93
CA GLU A 133 -12.85 -13.41 11.12
C GLU A 133 -14.00 -12.79 10.32
N ILE A 134 -14.89 -13.64 9.78
CA ILE A 134 -16.16 -13.22 9.17
C ILE A 134 -17.20 -13.01 10.27
N THR A 135 -17.71 -11.79 10.41
CA THR A 135 -18.77 -11.45 11.38
C THR A 135 -20.16 -11.56 10.77
N GLU A 136 -20.32 -11.27 9.49
CA GLU A 136 -21.59 -11.39 8.76
C GLU A 136 -21.38 -11.98 7.37
N ALA A 137 -22.27 -12.87 6.94
CA ALA A 137 -22.26 -13.43 5.59
C ALA A 137 -23.69 -13.55 5.04
N GLU A 138 -23.92 -13.09 3.81
CA GLU A 138 -25.25 -13.20 3.20
C GLU A 138 -25.67 -14.67 2.97
N PRO A 139 -26.99 -14.97 2.98
CA PRO A 139 -27.48 -16.30 2.67
C PRO A 139 -27.23 -16.64 1.20
N VAL A 140 -26.91 -17.90 0.92
CA VAL A 140 -26.74 -18.38 -0.46
C VAL A 140 -28.11 -18.38 -1.17
N ILE A 141 -28.20 -17.74 -2.34
CA ILE A 141 -29.42 -17.75 -3.15
C ILE A 141 -29.62 -19.17 -3.72
N LYS A 142 -30.76 -19.80 -3.39
CA LYS A 142 -31.14 -21.12 -3.92
C LYS A 142 -31.10 -21.11 -5.45
N GLY A 143 -30.29 -21.99 -6.04
CA GLY A 143 -30.19 -22.17 -7.49
C GLY A 143 -28.90 -21.63 -8.14
N GLN A 144 -28.05 -20.91 -7.41
CA GLN A 144 -26.68 -20.64 -7.89
C GLN A 144 -25.82 -21.90 -7.77
N THR A 145 -25.08 -22.24 -8.82
CA THR A 145 -24.07 -23.30 -8.78
C THR A 145 -22.89 -22.84 -7.90
N ALA A 146 -22.45 -23.71 -7.00
CA ALA A 146 -21.50 -23.40 -5.93
C ALA A 146 -20.07 -23.07 -6.40
N THR A 147 -19.74 -23.40 -7.65
CA THR A 147 -18.34 -23.44 -8.14
C THR A 147 -17.82 -22.11 -8.69
N THR A 148 -18.66 -21.07 -8.85
CA THR A 148 -18.19 -19.76 -9.38
C THR A 148 -18.98 -18.55 -8.85
N SER A 149 -19.87 -18.76 -7.87
CA SER A 149 -20.57 -17.66 -7.20
C SER A 149 -19.75 -17.17 -6.01
N TYR A 150 -19.69 -15.86 -5.81
CA TYR A 150 -19.19 -15.22 -4.60
C TYR A 150 -20.35 -14.50 -3.93
N LYS A 151 -20.34 -14.45 -2.61
CA LYS A 151 -21.29 -13.69 -1.80
C LYS A 151 -20.57 -12.63 -0.97
N PRO A 152 -21.20 -11.48 -0.70
CA PRO A 152 -20.62 -10.48 0.19
C PRO A 152 -20.64 -10.97 1.64
N ALA A 153 -19.60 -10.59 2.37
CA ALA A 153 -19.43 -10.81 3.80
C ALA A 153 -18.71 -9.60 4.45
N ILE A 154 -18.81 -9.51 5.77
CA ILE A 154 -18.18 -8.48 6.59
C ILE A 154 -17.13 -9.14 7.48
N LEU A 155 -15.95 -8.55 7.53
CA LEU A 155 -14.82 -8.95 8.38
C LEU A 155 -14.92 -8.31 9.78
N GLU A 156 -14.17 -8.82 10.75
CA GLU A 156 -14.15 -8.31 12.14
C GLU A 156 -13.72 -6.84 12.26
N ASN A 157 -12.98 -6.32 11.28
CA ASN A 157 -12.61 -4.91 11.15
C ASN A 157 -13.65 -4.06 10.38
N GLY A 158 -14.80 -4.63 10.00
CA GLY A 158 -15.87 -3.96 9.25
C GLY A 158 -15.65 -3.89 7.73
N ALA A 159 -14.52 -4.36 7.21
CA ALA A 159 -14.27 -4.38 5.77
C ALA A 159 -15.17 -5.39 5.05
N LYS A 160 -15.65 -5.01 3.87
CA LYS A 160 -16.45 -5.89 3.00
C LYS A 160 -15.54 -6.76 2.15
N VAL A 161 -15.87 -8.04 2.04
CA VAL A 161 -15.13 -9.01 1.23
C VAL A 161 -16.09 -9.90 0.44
N MET A 162 -15.68 -10.30 -0.75
CA MET A 162 -16.39 -11.31 -1.54
C MET A 162 -15.80 -12.69 -1.23
N VAL A 163 -16.61 -13.60 -0.70
CA VAL A 163 -16.18 -14.95 -0.28
C VAL A 163 -16.95 -16.05 -1.00
N PRO A 164 -16.39 -17.27 -1.12
CA PRO A 164 -17.12 -18.42 -1.65
C PRO A 164 -18.40 -18.73 -0.85
N PRO A 165 -19.40 -19.42 -1.44
CA PRO A 165 -20.72 -19.57 -0.84
C PRO A 165 -20.73 -20.38 0.46
N HIS A 166 -19.73 -21.27 0.63
CA HIS A 166 -19.55 -22.15 1.77
C HIS A 166 -18.87 -21.48 2.98
N ILE A 167 -18.43 -20.22 2.87
CA ILE A 167 -17.89 -19.46 3.99
C ILE A 167 -19.05 -18.95 4.85
N GLU A 168 -18.98 -19.17 6.15
CA GLU A 168 -20.02 -18.80 7.13
C GLU A 168 -19.45 -17.87 8.20
N THR A 169 -20.32 -17.17 8.92
CA THR A 169 -19.96 -16.38 10.12
C THR A 169 -19.14 -17.22 11.10
N GLY A 170 -18.14 -16.60 11.73
CA GLY A 170 -17.16 -17.26 12.60
C GLY A 170 -16.00 -17.93 11.88
N THR A 171 -16.01 -17.96 10.53
CA THR A 171 -14.89 -18.49 9.75
C THR A 171 -13.76 -17.46 9.67
N ARG A 172 -12.52 -17.85 10.00
CA ARG A 172 -11.33 -17.04 9.70
C ARG A 172 -10.88 -17.23 8.26
N VAL A 173 -10.61 -16.13 7.56
CA VAL A 173 -10.18 -16.09 6.16
C VAL A 173 -8.90 -15.29 6.01
N VAL A 174 -8.10 -15.66 5.03
CA VAL A 174 -6.92 -14.92 4.59
C VAL A 174 -7.35 -13.96 3.49
N VAL A 175 -7.04 -12.68 3.64
CA VAL A 175 -7.32 -11.64 2.64
C VAL A 175 -6.04 -10.91 2.25
N LYS A 176 -5.93 -10.48 0.99
CA LYS A 176 -4.84 -9.62 0.53
C LYS A 176 -5.03 -8.21 1.07
N THR A 177 -3.98 -7.62 1.64
CA THR A 177 -4.02 -6.26 2.19
C THR A 177 -4.05 -5.18 1.11
N ALA A 178 -3.51 -5.47 -0.08
CA ALA A 178 -3.45 -4.54 -1.19
C ALA A 178 -4.82 -4.16 -1.78
N ASP A 179 -5.79 -5.09 -1.79
CA ASP A 179 -7.09 -4.90 -2.44
C ASP A 179 -8.27 -5.53 -1.68
N GLY A 180 -8.04 -6.13 -0.51
CA GLY A 180 -9.08 -6.78 0.29
C GLY A 180 -9.62 -8.08 -0.29
N THR A 181 -8.98 -8.67 -1.30
CA THR A 181 -9.48 -9.88 -1.94
C THR A 181 -9.30 -11.12 -1.08
N TYR A 182 -10.32 -12.00 -1.08
CA TYR A 182 -10.25 -13.30 -0.44
C TYR A 182 -9.19 -14.20 -1.10
N VAL A 183 -8.36 -14.85 -0.29
CA VAL A 183 -7.35 -15.82 -0.74
C VAL A 183 -7.81 -17.24 -0.43
N GLU A 184 -7.97 -17.55 0.85
CA GLU A 184 -8.36 -18.87 1.32
C GLU A 184 -9.01 -18.81 2.70
N ARG A 185 -9.64 -19.90 3.11
CA ARG A 185 -10.02 -20.11 4.50
C ARG A 185 -8.74 -20.37 5.30
N ALA A 186 -8.58 -19.67 6.42
CA ALA A 186 -7.41 -19.85 7.27
C ALA A 186 -7.37 -21.28 7.81
N LYS A 187 -6.18 -21.89 7.76
CA LYS A 187 -5.91 -23.17 8.41
C LYS A 187 -5.59 -22.86 9.86
N GLY A 188 -6.40 -23.42 10.77
CA GLY A 188 -6.14 -23.33 12.21
C GLY A 188 -4.89 -24.09 12.62
#